data_AF-A0AAE1Q8F5-F1
#
_entry.id   AF-A0AAE1Q8F5-F1
#
_cell.length_a   1.000
_cell.length_b   1.000
_cell.length_c   1.000
_cell.angle_alpha   90.00
_cell.angle_beta   90.00
_cell.angle_gamma   90.00
#
_symmetry.space_group_name_H-M   'P 1'
#
loop_
_entity.id
_entity.type
_entity.pdbx_description
1 polymer ?
#
loop_
_entity_poly.entity_id
_entity_poly.type
_entity_poly.pdbx_seq_one_letter_code
_entity_poly.pdbx_strand_id
1 'polypeptide(L)'
;MDQPLPVSLSLEPSSQYEILKEALQKEGEEGKRSACVPPNDKAVLTVRIKPTEIAEVNISVSAAVDQASQPGCGDGQTPPPQRRDALIKPIKVEAEVFLRENSWSKYICSKDFETGEDSLETWQLTLPSVLVEGSARGGVTTAVGDLLTLTLENLGNLIRMLYGCGEQNMINFAPNIFLLRYLDTTKQNTPQTRTKLLTFMKTGYQRELLYRRHDGSYSAFGNVDDSGSTWLTAFVLKSFQQARHYIQVDTDQLKETTDWLLRLQGTQDGCFESVGKLINKQMQGGINSGNEVSLTAYVMAALLEPETPKDDTIVSRAALCLTNDTSTHPYALATKAYALALQKLLSQAVVTKNAMYWNLPKVSLETAGYTILALMTHHPITNEEKARKIVKWITAQRKGQGGFYSTQDTVVALQALATYEGHLHQETLNVKAVVTANNFTHTFTITDNNKLLEQYQSLPTLPTTVSINMTGQGCVVLQAVQRYNICTRTGA
;
A
#
# COMPACT_ATOMS: atom_id res chain seq x y z
N MET A 1 20.98 -40.15 34.64
CA MET A 1 21.90 -39.30 35.42
C MET A 1 20.99 -38.48 36.30
N ASP A 2 20.98 -38.77 37.59
CA ASP A 2 19.94 -38.24 38.50
C ASP A 2 20.51 -37.14 39.39
N GLN A 3 21.62 -36.53 38.97
CA GLN A 3 22.29 -35.45 39.68
C GLN A 3 22.29 -34.17 38.84
N PRO A 4 22.17 -33.00 39.50
CA PRO A 4 22.24 -31.73 38.80
C PRO A 4 23.67 -31.46 38.30
N LEU A 5 23.79 -30.83 37.14
CA LEU A 5 25.08 -30.55 36.49
C LEU A 5 25.43 -29.05 36.61
N PRO A 6 26.67 -28.70 36.99
CA PRO A 6 27.15 -27.32 36.92
C PRO A 6 27.48 -26.99 35.46
N VAL A 7 26.73 -26.06 34.86
CA VAL A 7 26.92 -25.65 33.47
C VAL A 7 27.36 -24.19 33.43
N SER A 8 28.47 -23.91 32.76
CA SER A 8 28.90 -22.56 32.37
C SER A 8 28.50 -22.27 30.93
N LEU A 9 27.83 -21.14 30.75
CA LEU A 9 27.50 -20.52 29.48
C LEU A 9 28.50 -19.39 29.23
N SER A 10 29.07 -19.33 28.03
CA SER A 10 29.93 -18.24 27.59
C SER A 10 29.46 -17.73 26.23
N LEU A 11 29.17 -16.43 26.16
CA LEU A 11 29.01 -15.73 24.90
C LEU A 11 30.40 -15.31 24.38
N GLU A 12 30.73 -15.70 23.15
CA GLU A 12 32.03 -15.33 22.55
C GLU A 12 32.04 -13.83 22.21
N PRO A 13 33.15 -13.11 22.42
CA PRO A 13 33.25 -11.70 22.05
C PRO A 13 33.33 -11.53 20.53
N SER A 14 32.71 -10.47 20.01
CA SER A 14 32.72 -10.11 18.58
C SER A 14 32.82 -8.60 18.43
N SER A 15 33.37 -8.12 17.31
CA SER A 15 33.37 -6.68 16.98
C SER A 15 31.98 -6.12 16.65
N GLN A 16 31.01 -7.00 16.40
CA GLN A 16 29.65 -6.66 15.96
C GLN A 16 28.68 -6.34 17.10
N TYR A 17 29.06 -6.62 18.35
CA TYR A 17 28.27 -6.31 19.54
C TYR A 17 29.12 -6.12 20.79
N GLU A 18 28.66 -5.27 21.69
CA GLU A 18 29.21 -5.06 23.02
C GLU A 18 28.42 -5.89 24.04
N ILE A 19 29.12 -6.62 24.90
CA ILE A 19 28.51 -7.35 26.02
C ILE A 19 28.37 -6.38 27.19
N LEU A 20 27.14 -6.15 27.64
CA LEU A 20 26.85 -5.15 28.67
C LEU A 20 27.16 -5.71 30.07
N LYS A 21 27.93 -4.95 30.87
CA LYS A 21 28.24 -5.29 32.26
C LYS A 21 27.00 -5.12 33.15
N GLU A 22 26.76 -6.05 34.06
CA GLU A 22 25.77 -5.91 35.13
C GLU A 22 26.45 -5.46 36.42
N ALA A 23 25.76 -4.67 37.25
CA ALA A 23 26.32 -3.93 38.39
C ALA A 23 27.02 -4.77 39.49
N LEU A 24 26.96 -6.11 39.41
CA LEU A 24 27.52 -7.05 40.39
C LEU A 24 28.57 -8.01 39.79
N GLN A 25 28.99 -7.83 38.53
CA GLN A 25 29.99 -8.68 37.88
C GLN A 25 31.43 -8.21 38.12
N LYS A 26 32.34 -9.16 38.37
CA LYS A 26 33.79 -8.91 38.45
C LYS A 26 34.38 -8.71 37.06
N GLU A 27 35.46 -7.91 36.96
CA GLU A 27 36.21 -7.76 35.70
C GLU A 27 36.68 -9.13 35.19
N GLY A 28 36.41 -9.44 33.91
CA GLY A 28 36.79 -10.70 33.26
C GLY A 28 35.70 -11.78 33.18
N GLU A 29 34.52 -11.58 33.78
CA GLU A 29 33.35 -12.48 33.68
C GLU A 29 32.26 -11.98 32.70
N GLU A 30 32.59 -11.01 31.86
CA GLU A 30 31.66 -10.42 30.90
C GLU A 30 31.15 -11.49 29.92
N GLY A 31 29.83 -11.70 29.89
CA GLY A 31 29.19 -12.69 29.01
C GLY A 31 29.27 -14.15 29.48
N LYS A 32 29.88 -14.42 30.64
CA LYS A 32 29.88 -15.76 31.27
C LYS A 32 28.81 -15.86 32.34
N ARG A 33 28.10 -16.98 32.39
CA ARG A 33 27.07 -17.27 33.38
C ARG A 33 27.16 -18.73 33.78
N SER A 34 26.99 -19.06 35.05
CA SER A 34 26.95 -20.45 35.51
C SER A 34 25.63 -20.74 36.20
N ALA A 35 25.10 -21.94 36.01
CA ALA A 35 23.93 -22.42 36.75
C ALA A 35 24.07 -23.91 37.06
N CYS A 36 23.43 -24.31 38.15
CA CYS A 36 23.20 -25.70 38.48
C CYS A 36 21.90 -26.17 37.79
N VAL A 37 21.97 -27.15 36.89
CA VAL A 37 20.83 -27.62 36.09
C VAL A 37 20.36 -28.99 36.61
N PRO A 38 19.14 -29.10 37.17
CA PRO A 38 18.60 -30.38 37.62
C PRO A 38 18.32 -31.38 36.47
N PRO A 39 18.28 -32.69 36.77
CA PRO A 39 17.88 -33.71 35.80
C PRO A 39 16.48 -33.43 35.23
N ASN A 40 16.33 -33.56 33.92
CA ASN A 40 15.06 -33.32 33.20
C ASN A 40 14.50 -31.89 33.38
N ASP A 41 15.33 -30.93 33.78
CA ASP A 41 14.96 -29.53 33.91
C ASP A 41 15.92 -28.62 33.12
N LYS A 42 15.64 -27.32 33.08
CA LYS A 42 16.44 -26.32 32.36
C LYS A 42 16.74 -25.11 33.23
N ALA A 43 17.93 -24.54 33.06
CA ALA A 43 18.26 -23.21 33.56
C ALA A 43 18.23 -22.20 32.41
N VAL A 44 17.67 -21.01 32.65
CA VAL A 44 17.68 -19.90 31.68
C VAL A 44 18.65 -18.84 32.18
N LEU A 45 19.69 -18.61 31.39
CA LEU A 45 20.72 -17.62 31.66
C LEU A 45 20.62 -16.49 30.64
N THR A 46 20.54 -15.26 31.13
CA THR A 46 20.39 -14.07 30.28
C THR A 46 21.71 -13.31 30.22
N VAL A 47 22.15 -12.99 28.99
CA VAL A 47 23.28 -12.09 28.72
C VAL A 47 22.75 -10.92 27.91
N ARG A 48 23.05 -9.70 28.37
CA ARG A 48 22.64 -8.47 27.69
C ARG A 48 23.74 -8.06 26.71
N ILE A 49 23.34 -7.78 25.48
CA ILE A 49 24.23 -7.31 24.42
C ILE A 49 23.68 -6.05 23.79
N LYS A 50 24.57 -5.21 23.27
CA LYS A 50 24.25 -4.03 22.47
C LYS A 50 24.93 -4.15 21.10
N PRO A 51 24.18 -4.29 20.00
CA PRO A 51 24.76 -4.30 18.67
C PRO A 51 25.47 -2.98 18.35
N THR A 52 26.54 -3.04 17.57
CA THR A 52 27.32 -1.86 17.14
C THR A 52 27.07 -1.48 15.69
N GLU A 53 26.58 -2.40 14.87
CA GLU A 53 26.32 -2.20 13.45
C GLU A 53 24.96 -2.75 12.99
N ILE A 54 24.39 -2.14 11.94
CA ILE A 54 23.12 -2.55 11.33
C ILE A 54 23.42 -3.64 10.28
N ALA A 55 23.45 -4.89 10.72
CA ALA A 55 23.74 -6.04 9.87
C ALA A 55 23.09 -7.32 10.42
N GLU A 56 23.27 -8.44 9.72
CA GLU A 56 23.10 -9.76 10.33
C GLU A 56 24.32 -10.06 11.20
N VAL A 57 24.07 -10.16 12.50
CA VAL A 57 25.10 -10.35 13.53
C VAL A 57 25.03 -11.79 14.03
N ASN A 58 26.13 -12.53 13.90
CA ASN A 58 26.20 -13.91 14.36
C ASN A 58 26.50 -13.96 15.86
N ILE A 59 25.59 -14.53 16.63
CA ILE A 59 25.76 -14.71 18.08
C ILE A 59 26.23 -16.14 18.34
N SER A 60 27.46 -16.28 18.82
CA SER A 60 28.08 -17.57 19.17
C SER A 60 28.05 -17.78 20.68
N VAL A 61 27.29 -18.78 21.12
CA VAL A 61 27.15 -19.15 22.53
C VAL A 61 27.65 -20.57 22.73
N SER A 62 28.53 -20.78 23.71
CA SER A 62 28.93 -22.13 24.10
C SER A 62 28.57 -22.45 25.54
N ALA A 63 28.06 -23.65 25.78
CA ALA A 63 27.77 -24.19 27.09
C ALA A 63 28.72 -25.35 27.38
N ALA A 64 29.36 -25.36 28.55
CA ALA A 64 30.24 -26.43 29.00
C ALA A 64 29.88 -26.85 30.42
N VAL A 65 30.10 -28.12 30.73
CA VAL A 65 29.99 -28.61 32.10
C VAL A 65 31.27 -28.24 32.86
N ASP A 66 31.13 -27.48 33.95
CA ASP A 66 32.26 -26.99 34.74
C ASP A 66 32.89 -28.12 35.57
N GLN A 67 34.21 -28.12 35.66
CA GLN A 67 34.97 -29.11 36.44
C GLN A 67 35.03 -28.80 37.94
N ALA A 68 34.85 -27.53 38.32
CA ALA A 68 34.87 -27.11 39.72
C ALA A 68 33.49 -27.34 40.34
N SER A 69 33.43 -28.16 41.40
CA SER A 69 32.21 -28.36 42.18
C SER A 69 31.70 -27.01 42.72
N GLN A 70 30.62 -26.49 42.14
CA GLN A 70 29.99 -25.30 42.69
C GLN A 70 29.35 -25.65 44.05
N PRO A 71 29.51 -24.83 45.10
CA PRO A 71 28.88 -25.09 46.40
C PRO A 71 27.37 -25.22 46.24
N GLY A 72 26.81 -26.40 46.56
CA GLY A 72 25.37 -26.68 46.45
C GLY A 72 24.89 -27.25 45.12
N CYS A 73 25.79 -27.59 44.18
CA CYS A 73 25.43 -28.27 42.93
C CYS A 73 26.00 -29.69 42.87
N GLY A 74 25.14 -30.70 43.03
CA GLY A 74 25.51 -32.11 43.01
C GLY A 74 25.97 -32.64 44.37
N ASP A 75 26.41 -33.89 44.41
CA ASP A 75 26.86 -34.57 45.64
C ASP A 75 28.35 -34.35 45.96
N GLY A 76 29.09 -33.73 45.03
CA GLY A 76 30.54 -33.47 45.13
C GLY A 76 31.41 -34.73 45.10
N GLN A 77 30.84 -35.92 44.91
CA GLN A 77 31.54 -37.21 44.95
C GLN A 77 31.80 -37.78 43.56
N THR A 78 30.90 -37.50 42.60
CA THR A 78 31.05 -37.93 41.20
C THR A 78 31.55 -36.78 40.32
N PRO A 79 32.69 -36.91 39.60
CA PRO A 79 33.13 -35.87 38.69
C PRO A 79 32.14 -35.76 37.51
N PRO A 80 31.69 -34.55 37.16
CA PRO A 80 30.72 -34.37 36.10
C PRO A 80 31.31 -34.68 34.72
N PRO A 81 30.49 -35.13 33.75
CA PRO A 81 30.96 -35.51 32.41
C PRO A 81 31.47 -34.27 31.65
N GLN A 82 32.64 -34.40 31.00
CA GLN A 82 33.18 -33.34 30.17
C GLN A 82 32.43 -33.27 28.84
N ARG A 83 31.46 -32.37 28.76
CA ARG A 83 30.69 -32.09 27.54
C ARG A 83 30.66 -30.58 27.30
N ARG A 84 30.75 -30.21 26.03
CA ARG A 84 30.58 -28.85 25.53
C ARG A 84 29.66 -28.89 24.33
N ASP A 85 28.79 -27.91 24.25
CA ASP A 85 27.95 -27.64 23.09
C ASP A 85 28.11 -26.17 22.68
N ALA A 86 27.94 -25.87 21.39
CA ALA A 86 28.06 -24.52 20.87
C ALA A 86 26.99 -24.27 19.81
N LEU A 87 26.35 -23.11 19.90
CA LEU A 87 25.29 -22.67 19.00
C LEU A 87 25.65 -21.30 18.42
N ILE A 88 25.58 -21.20 17.10
CA ILE A 88 25.69 -19.93 16.39
C ILE A 88 24.31 -19.60 15.81
N LYS A 89 23.78 -18.44 16.16
CA LYS A 89 22.49 -17.97 15.64
C LYS A 89 22.62 -16.53 15.11
N PRO A 90 22.28 -16.27 13.84
CA PRO A 90 22.23 -14.92 13.31
C PRO A 90 21.04 -14.15 13.89
N ILE A 91 21.26 -12.88 14.26
CA ILE A 91 20.21 -11.91 14.59
C ILE A 91 20.31 -10.74 13.61
N LYS A 92 19.17 -10.40 13.00
CA LYS A 92 19.06 -9.23 12.14
C LYS A 92 18.92 -7.98 13.01
N VAL A 93 19.92 -7.10 12.96
CA VAL A 93 19.90 -5.81 13.63
C VAL A 93 19.31 -4.77 12.68
N GLU A 94 18.26 -4.08 13.11
CA GLU A 94 17.66 -3.00 12.34
C GLU A 94 18.01 -1.65 12.98
N ALA A 95 18.18 -0.63 12.14
CA ALA A 95 18.45 0.72 12.60
C ALA A 95 17.36 1.20 13.56
N GLU A 96 17.77 1.81 14.67
CA GLU A 96 16.84 2.41 15.62
C GLU A 96 16.07 3.57 14.95
N VAL A 97 14.93 3.93 15.55
CA VAL A 97 14.14 5.14 15.23
C VAL A 97 13.29 5.07 13.94
N PHE A 98 12.75 6.22 13.49
CA PHE A 98 11.66 6.32 12.52
C PHE A 98 12.19 6.22 11.10
N LEU A 99 11.76 5.18 10.38
CA LEU A 99 11.99 5.01 8.94
C LEU A 99 11.25 6.10 8.16
N ARG A 100 12.00 6.84 7.33
CA ARG A 100 11.48 7.75 6.31
C ARG A 100 11.71 7.14 4.93
N GLU A 101 10.75 7.38 4.05
CA GLU A 101 10.80 6.96 2.65
C GLU A 101 10.48 8.16 1.77
N ASN A 102 11.35 8.43 0.80
CA ASN A 102 11.12 9.32 -0.32
C ASN A 102 10.99 8.47 -1.59
N SER A 103 10.05 8.82 -2.46
CA SER A 103 9.86 8.13 -3.73
C SER A 103 9.66 9.13 -4.85
N TRP A 104 10.34 8.89 -5.97
CA TRP A 104 10.17 9.62 -7.22
C TRP A 104 9.62 8.64 -8.23
N SER A 105 8.48 8.93 -8.83
CA SER A 105 7.82 8.04 -9.78
C SER A 105 7.43 8.84 -11.01
N LYS A 106 7.65 8.30 -12.22
CA LYS A 106 7.16 8.90 -13.46
C LYS A 106 6.65 7.83 -14.41
N TYR A 107 5.57 8.17 -15.11
CA TYR A 107 5.08 7.45 -16.28
C TYR A 107 5.54 8.20 -17.53
N ILE A 108 6.33 7.55 -18.38
CA ILE A 108 6.93 8.17 -19.56
C ILE A 108 6.55 7.35 -20.78
N CYS A 109 6.02 8.00 -21.80
CA CYS A 109 5.67 7.38 -23.08
C CYS A 109 6.53 7.91 -24.22
N SER A 110 6.83 7.06 -25.18
CA SER A 110 7.46 7.39 -26.47
C SER A 110 6.79 8.56 -27.21
N LYS A 111 5.46 8.70 -27.11
CA LYS A 111 4.71 9.82 -27.72
C LYS A 111 4.98 11.18 -27.07
N ASP A 112 5.64 11.21 -25.91
CA ASP A 112 5.90 12.44 -25.17
C ASP A 112 7.17 13.15 -25.60
N PHE A 113 7.99 12.49 -26.43
CA PHE A 113 9.21 13.03 -27.03
C PHE A 113 9.18 12.79 -28.53
N GLU A 114 9.78 13.70 -29.30
CA GLU A 114 9.80 13.60 -30.75
C GLU A 114 10.60 12.37 -31.20
N THR A 115 10.21 11.75 -32.31
CA THR A 115 10.94 10.62 -32.89
C THR A 115 12.41 11.01 -33.13
N GLY A 116 13.30 10.51 -32.27
CA GLY A 116 14.75 10.77 -32.35
C GLY A 116 15.31 11.68 -31.26
N GLU A 117 14.48 12.22 -30.34
CA GLU A 117 14.96 12.95 -29.16
C GLU A 117 14.93 12.07 -27.90
N ASP A 118 15.96 12.22 -27.08
CA ASP A 118 16.12 11.54 -25.80
C ASP A 118 15.25 12.19 -24.72
N SER A 119 14.39 11.42 -24.03
CA SER A 119 13.68 11.94 -22.85
C SER A 119 14.61 11.89 -21.63
N LEU A 120 15.26 13.01 -21.32
CA LEU A 120 16.13 13.13 -20.15
C LEU A 120 15.32 13.56 -18.92
N GLU A 121 15.31 12.71 -17.90
CA GLU A 121 14.73 12.99 -16.60
C GLU A 121 15.80 12.96 -15.52
N THR A 122 15.72 13.87 -14.54
CA THR A 122 16.73 13.96 -13.48
C THR A 122 16.07 14.05 -12.11
N TRP A 123 16.51 13.18 -11.18
CA TRP A 123 16.04 13.12 -9.80
C TRP A 123 17.20 13.31 -8.83
N GLN A 124 17.00 14.19 -7.84
CA GLN A 124 17.99 14.47 -6.80
C GLN A 124 17.64 13.69 -5.54
N LEU A 125 18.42 12.65 -5.25
CA LEU A 125 18.28 11.83 -4.05
C LEU A 125 19.17 12.42 -2.94
N THR A 126 18.69 13.47 -2.30
CA THR A 126 19.38 14.12 -1.18
C THR A 126 19.12 13.38 0.14
N LEU A 127 20.03 13.50 1.10
CA LEU A 127 19.86 12.97 2.46
C LEU A 127 19.75 14.14 3.44
N PRO A 128 18.87 14.07 4.44
CA PRO A 128 18.78 15.10 5.46
C PRO A 128 20.00 15.06 6.40
N SER A 129 20.29 16.18 7.06
CA SER A 129 21.41 16.28 8.01
C SER A 129 21.22 15.49 9.31
N VAL A 130 19.98 15.13 9.68
CA VAL A 130 19.62 14.43 10.93
C VAL A 130 19.51 12.90 10.74
N LEU A 131 20.37 12.35 9.88
CA LEU A 131 20.39 10.95 9.49
C LEU A 131 21.12 10.07 10.53
N VAL A 132 20.62 8.87 10.78
CA VAL A 132 21.40 7.82 11.47
C VAL A 132 22.46 7.28 10.50
N GLU A 133 23.74 7.39 10.84
CA GLU A 133 24.85 6.90 10.01
C GLU A 133 24.66 5.43 9.62
N GLY A 134 24.93 5.09 8.35
CA GLY A 134 24.72 3.74 7.82
C GLY A 134 23.26 3.31 7.61
N SER A 135 22.27 4.10 8.03
CA SER A 135 20.85 3.74 7.84
C SER A 135 20.29 4.03 6.45
N ALA A 136 20.94 4.91 5.69
CA ALA A 136 20.51 5.27 4.34
C ALA A 136 20.65 4.05 3.43
N ARG A 137 19.51 3.58 2.93
CA ARG A 137 19.41 2.41 2.05
C ARG A 137 18.36 2.61 0.99
N GLY A 138 18.59 2.00 -0.16
CA GLY A 138 17.72 2.15 -1.30
C GLY A 138 18.04 3.42 -2.07
N GLY A 139 19.01 3.39 -2.96
CA GLY A 139 18.72 4.03 -4.23
C GLY A 139 18.20 2.93 -5.11
N VAL A 140 16.97 2.45 -4.92
CA VAL A 140 16.47 1.40 -5.82
C VAL A 140 15.76 2.10 -6.96
N THR A 141 16.31 1.95 -8.17
CA THR A 141 15.59 2.31 -9.39
C THR A 141 14.85 1.09 -9.89
N THR A 142 13.54 1.21 -10.07
CA THR A 142 12.70 0.18 -10.65
C THR A 142 12.13 0.65 -11.98
N ALA A 143 12.03 -0.29 -12.91
CA ALA A 143 11.47 -0.07 -14.24
C ALA A 143 10.45 -1.17 -14.54
N VAL A 144 9.25 -0.77 -14.94
CA VAL A 144 8.17 -1.67 -15.37
C VAL A 144 7.50 -1.14 -16.63
N GLY A 145 6.96 -2.06 -17.43
CA GLY A 145 6.27 -1.75 -18.68
C GLY A 145 4.78 -1.45 -18.53
N ASP A 146 4.27 -1.45 -17.30
CA ASP A 146 2.84 -1.36 -17.03
C ASP A 146 2.55 -0.56 -15.74
N LEU A 147 1.49 0.25 -15.77
CA LEU A 147 1.11 1.15 -14.68
C LEU A 147 0.76 0.44 -13.37
N LEU A 148 0.25 -0.79 -13.42
CA LEU A 148 -0.25 -1.53 -12.26
C LEU A 148 0.70 -2.62 -11.76
N THR A 149 1.79 -2.89 -12.48
CA THR A 149 2.79 -3.91 -12.07
C THR A 149 3.37 -3.64 -10.69
N LEU A 150 3.77 -2.39 -10.38
CA LEU A 150 4.29 -2.05 -9.05
C LEU A 150 3.25 -2.27 -7.92
N THR A 151 1.96 -2.18 -8.25
CA THR A 151 0.85 -2.48 -7.34
C THR A 151 0.66 -3.99 -7.20
N LEU A 152 0.77 -4.75 -8.31
CA LEU A 152 0.66 -6.22 -8.36
C LEU A 152 1.75 -6.89 -7.52
N GLU A 153 3.01 -6.52 -7.71
CA GLU A 153 4.13 -7.11 -6.95
C GLU A 153 4.03 -6.80 -5.45
N ASN A 154 3.60 -5.59 -5.12
CA ASN A 154 3.37 -5.18 -3.74
C ASN A 154 1.99 -5.54 -3.18
N LEU A 155 1.20 -6.37 -3.87
CA LEU A 155 -0.14 -6.78 -3.42
C LEU A 155 -0.16 -7.28 -1.98
N GLY A 156 0.84 -8.06 -1.55
CA GLY A 156 0.89 -8.57 -0.17
C GLY A 156 1.11 -7.47 0.90
N ASN A 157 1.73 -6.37 0.52
CA ASN A 157 2.01 -5.23 1.40
C ASN A 157 0.92 -4.14 1.30
N LEU A 158 0.36 -3.96 0.10
CA LEU A 158 -0.70 -3.01 -0.22
C LEU A 158 -2.09 -3.53 0.17
N ILE A 159 -2.30 -4.83 -0.02
CA ILE A 159 -3.47 -5.61 0.38
C ILE A 159 -3.00 -6.53 1.50
N ARG A 160 -2.94 -5.98 2.71
CA ARG A 160 -2.73 -6.81 3.90
C ARG A 160 -3.92 -7.76 4.05
N MET A 161 -3.69 -8.90 4.70
CA MET A 161 -4.80 -9.78 5.09
C MET A 161 -5.85 -8.95 5.84
N LEU A 162 -7.10 -9.09 5.44
CA LEU A 162 -8.23 -8.29 5.89
C LEU A 162 -8.36 -8.38 7.41
N TYR A 163 -7.87 -7.39 8.15
CA TYR A 163 -8.08 -7.26 9.60
C TYR A 163 -8.68 -5.88 9.87
N GLY A 164 -9.45 -5.77 10.96
CA GLY A 164 -10.08 -4.52 11.37
C GLY A 164 -11.59 -4.50 11.22
N CYS A 165 -12.19 -3.33 11.48
CA CYS A 165 -13.61 -3.02 11.35
C CYS A 165 -14.08 -3.01 9.87
N GLY A 166 -15.39 -2.94 9.61
CA GLY A 166 -15.95 -3.00 8.23
C GLY A 166 -15.32 -1.99 7.27
N GLU A 167 -15.02 -0.79 7.78
CA GLU A 167 -14.22 0.21 7.09
C GLU A 167 -12.89 -0.36 6.56
N GLN A 168 -12.05 -0.92 7.43
CA GLN A 168 -10.71 -1.44 7.08
C GLN A 168 -10.77 -2.68 6.20
N ASN A 169 -11.82 -3.49 6.34
CA ASN A 169 -12.02 -4.64 5.47
C ASN A 169 -12.28 -4.19 4.02
N MET A 170 -13.12 -3.17 3.82
CA MET A 170 -13.41 -2.64 2.49
C MET A 170 -12.20 -1.97 1.80
N ILE A 171 -11.27 -1.38 2.57
CA ILE A 171 -9.99 -0.85 2.07
C ILE A 171 -9.22 -1.92 1.29
N ASN A 172 -9.18 -3.13 1.84
CA ASN A 172 -8.39 -4.22 1.28
C ASN A 172 -9.22 -5.00 0.26
N PHE A 173 -10.55 -5.04 0.38
CA PHE A 173 -11.42 -5.77 -0.55
C PHE A 173 -11.50 -5.11 -1.93
N ALA A 174 -11.85 -3.81 -2.02
CA ALA A 174 -12.16 -3.15 -3.28
C ALA A 174 -11.01 -3.17 -4.33
N PRO A 175 -9.74 -2.96 -3.95
CA PRO A 175 -8.62 -3.03 -4.90
C PRO A 175 -8.49 -4.37 -5.63
N ASN A 176 -8.84 -5.50 -4.98
CA ASN A 176 -8.75 -6.82 -5.62
C ASN A 176 -9.66 -6.95 -6.85
N ILE A 177 -10.84 -6.31 -6.82
CA ILE A 177 -11.81 -6.34 -7.91
C ILE A 177 -11.25 -5.61 -9.13
N PHE A 178 -10.76 -4.38 -8.93
CA PHE A 178 -10.25 -3.55 -10.01
C PHE A 178 -9.02 -4.18 -10.66
N LEU A 179 -8.18 -4.79 -9.85
CA LEU A 179 -6.99 -5.47 -10.32
C LEU A 179 -7.31 -6.70 -11.14
N LEU A 180 -8.26 -7.53 -10.69
CA LEU A 180 -8.66 -8.71 -11.45
C LEU A 180 -9.33 -8.30 -12.77
N ARG A 181 -10.18 -7.25 -12.76
CA ARG A 181 -10.78 -6.69 -13.98
C ARG A 181 -9.71 -6.22 -14.96
N TYR A 182 -8.69 -5.53 -14.47
CA TYR A 182 -7.57 -5.10 -15.28
C TYR A 182 -6.81 -6.29 -15.91
N LEU A 183 -6.46 -7.30 -15.11
CA LEU A 183 -5.75 -8.49 -15.60
C LEU A 183 -6.56 -9.28 -16.64
N ASP A 184 -7.88 -9.35 -16.47
CA ASP A 184 -8.78 -9.99 -17.43
C ASP A 184 -8.88 -9.18 -18.72
N THR A 185 -9.00 -7.85 -18.63
CA THR A 185 -9.11 -6.95 -19.80
C THR A 185 -7.83 -6.95 -20.62
N THR A 186 -6.67 -6.91 -19.96
CA THR A 186 -5.36 -6.91 -20.62
C THR A 186 -4.88 -8.29 -21.05
N LYS A 187 -5.62 -9.36 -20.71
CA LYS A 187 -5.28 -10.76 -20.96
C LYS A 187 -3.95 -11.19 -20.32
N GLN A 188 -3.61 -10.59 -19.18
CA GLN A 188 -2.38 -10.83 -18.43
C GLN A 188 -2.59 -11.72 -17.20
N ASN A 189 -3.76 -12.35 -17.10
CA ASN A 189 -4.15 -13.08 -15.91
C ASN A 189 -3.49 -14.47 -15.83
N THR A 190 -2.70 -14.72 -14.76
CA THR A 190 -2.15 -16.04 -14.46
C THR A 190 -3.08 -16.82 -13.51
N PRO A 191 -3.18 -18.16 -13.62
CA PRO A 191 -4.03 -18.95 -12.73
C PRO A 191 -3.72 -18.78 -11.23
N GLN A 192 -2.44 -18.57 -10.89
CA GLN A 192 -1.98 -18.38 -9.53
C GLN A 192 -2.46 -17.03 -8.96
N THR A 193 -2.23 -15.93 -9.69
CA THR A 193 -2.68 -14.59 -9.30
C THR A 193 -4.21 -14.52 -9.23
N ARG A 194 -4.92 -15.11 -10.20
CA ARG A 194 -6.38 -15.21 -10.19
C ARG A 194 -6.91 -15.90 -8.93
N THR A 195 -6.38 -17.09 -8.62
CA THR A 195 -6.81 -17.87 -7.45
C THR A 195 -6.57 -17.11 -6.15
N LYS A 196 -5.45 -16.39 -6.05
CA LYS A 196 -5.11 -15.57 -4.89
C LYS A 196 -6.11 -14.41 -4.72
N LEU A 197 -6.36 -13.64 -5.78
CA LEU A 197 -7.32 -12.52 -5.76
C LEU A 197 -8.75 -12.98 -5.47
N LEU A 198 -9.19 -14.10 -6.06
CA LEU A 198 -10.50 -14.68 -5.79
C LEU A 198 -10.65 -15.12 -4.34
N THR A 199 -9.61 -15.74 -3.76
CA THR A 199 -9.61 -16.12 -2.34
C THR A 199 -9.74 -14.88 -1.45
N PHE A 200 -8.96 -13.83 -1.70
CA PHE A 200 -9.03 -12.58 -0.94
C PHE A 200 -10.40 -11.91 -1.06
N MET A 201 -11.00 -11.88 -2.24
CA MET A 201 -12.35 -11.36 -2.42
C MET A 201 -13.39 -12.19 -1.64
N LYS A 202 -13.36 -13.52 -1.74
CA LYS A 202 -14.30 -14.38 -0.99
C LYS A 202 -14.18 -14.18 0.52
N THR A 203 -12.95 -14.13 1.04
CA THR A 203 -12.70 -13.87 2.47
C THR A 203 -13.18 -12.47 2.86
N GLY A 204 -12.90 -11.45 2.05
CA GLY A 204 -13.31 -10.07 2.34
C GLY A 204 -14.83 -9.90 2.32
N TYR A 205 -15.52 -10.52 1.37
CA TYR A 205 -16.98 -10.55 1.33
C TYR A 205 -17.56 -11.16 2.61
N GLN A 206 -17.12 -12.36 2.99
CA GLN A 206 -17.62 -13.05 4.19
C GLN A 206 -17.36 -12.26 5.48
N ARG A 207 -16.21 -11.59 5.56
CA ARG A 207 -15.88 -10.75 6.72
C ARG A 207 -16.71 -9.48 6.78
N GLU A 208 -16.99 -8.85 5.65
CA GLU A 208 -17.79 -7.63 5.61
C GLU A 208 -19.23 -7.87 6.08
N LEU A 209 -19.78 -9.06 5.82
CA LEU A 209 -21.11 -9.46 6.31
C LEU A 209 -21.21 -9.44 7.84
N LEU A 210 -20.11 -9.54 8.59
CA LEU A 210 -20.11 -9.39 10.05
C LEU A 210 -20.43 -7.96 10.49
N TYR A 211 -20.25 -6.98 9.61
CA TYR A 211 -20.52 -5.56 9.84
C TYR A 211 -21.85 -5.12 9.21
N ARG A 212 -22.61 -6.06 8.62
CA ARG A 212 -23.96 -5.84 8.14
C ARG A 212 -24.94 -5.80 9.31
N ARG A 213 -25.83 -4.81 9.28
CA ARG A 213 -26.88 -4.61 10.27
C ARG A 213 -28.18 -5.30 9.87
N HIS A 214 -29.10 -5.43 10.82
CA HIS A 214 -30.41 -6.05 10.58
C HIS A 214 -31.28 -5.32 9.55
N ASP A 215 -31.08 -4.01 9.39
CA ASP A 215 -31.82 -3.16 8.44
C ASP A 215 -31.21 -3.15 7.03
N GLY A 216 -30.14 -3.93 6.81
CA GLY A 216 -29.42 -4.04 5.53
C GLY A 216 -28.29 -3.04 5.35
N SER A 217 -28.05 -2.14 6.31
CA SER A 217 -26.97 -1.15 6.27
C SER A 217 -25.64 -1.70 6.79
N TYR A 218 -24.54 -0.99 6.52
CA TYR A 218 -23.20 -1.32 7.02
C TYR A 218 -22.68 -0.20 7.92
N SER A 219 -21.97 -0.56 8.98
CA SER A 219 -21.26 0.37 9.87
C SER A 219 -19.91 -0.20 10.27
N ALA A 220 -19.06 0.59 10.94
CA ALA A 220 -17.72 0.14 11.30
C ALA A 220 -17.77 -1.10 12.22
N PHE A 221 -18.71 -1.17 13.15
CA PHE A 221 -18.87 -2.28 14.11
C PHE A 221 -20.22 -3.01 13.98
N GLY A 222 -20.92 -2.85 12.86
CA GLY A 222 -22.20 -3.50 12.60
C GLY A 222 -23.29 -3.15 13.63
N ASN A 223 -23.96 -4.17 14.17
CA ASN A 223 -25.07 -3.98 15.11
C ASN A 223 -24.65 -3.39 16.49
N VAL A 224 -23.36 -3.22 16.75
CA VAL A 224 -22.86 -2.55 17.96
C VAL A 224 -23.05 -1.03 17.86
N ASP A 225 -23.02 -0.47 16.65
CA ASP A 225 -23.20 0.97 16.47
C ASP A 225 -24.69 1.37 16.62
N ASP A 226 -24.96 2.65 16.91
CA ASP A 226 -26.34 3.13 17.00
C ASP A 226 -27.05 3.19 15.64
N SER A 227 -26.31 3.46 14.55
CA SER A 227 -26.85 3.55 13.19
C SER A 227 -25.86 3.09 12.10
N GLY A 228 -26.40 2.70 10.94
CA GLY A 228 -25.65 2.44 9.72
C GLY A 228 -25.04 3.71 9.14
N SER A 229 -23.95 3.58 8.38
CA SER A 229 -23.33 4.70 7.67
C SER A 229 -23.78 4.75 6.21
N THR A 230 -24.36 5.87 5.76
CA THR A 230 -24.76 6.05 4.34
C THR A 230 -23.58 5.81 3.40
N TRP A 231 -22.42 6.40 3.73
CA TRP A 231 -21.23 6.33 2.89
C TRP A 231 -20.66 4.91 2.80
N LEU A 232 -20.49 4.23 3.94
CA LEU A 232 -19.93 2.87 3.94
C LEU A 232 -20.89 1.90 3.24
N THR A 233 -22.19 2.03 3.50
CA THR A 233 -23.22 1.22 2.84
C THR A 233 -23.18 1.38 1.32
N ALA A 234 -23.07 2.60 0.81
CA ALA A 234 -22.93 2.86 -0.62
C ALA A 234 -21.61 2.31 -1.20
N PHE A 235 -20.50 2.40 -0.45
CA PHE A 235 -19.21 1.86 -0.87
C PHE A 235 -19.21 0.33 -0.94
N VAL A 236 -19.82 -0.33 0.05
CA VAL A 236 -20.02 -1.78 0.08
C VAL A 236 -20.91 -2.22 -1.09
N LEU A 237 -22.05 -1.54 -1.30
CA LEU A 237 -22.96 -1.83 -2.40
C LEU A 237 -22.24 -1.76 -3.76
N LYS A 238 -21.57 -0.65 -4.04
CA LYS A 238 -20.76 -0.44 -5.26
C LYS A 238 -19.76 -1.57 -5.46
N SER A 239 -18.99 -1.89 -4.42
CA SER A 239 -17.92 -2.88 -4.51
C SER A 239 -18.46 -4.29 -4.68
N PHE A 240 -19.53 -4.65 -3.98
CA PHE A 240 -20.13 -5.98 -4.06
C PHE A 240 -20.81 -6.22 -5.41
N GLN A 241 -21.49 -5.21 -5.97
CA GLN A 241 -22.03 -5.30 -7.32
C GLN A 241 -20.93 -5.59 -8.33
N GLN A 242 -19.80 -4.88 -8.27
CA GLN A 242 -18.67 -5.13 -9.16
C GLN A 242 -18.01 -6.49 -8.94
N ALA A 243 -18.05 -7.02 -7.72
CA ALA A 243 -17.51 -8.33 -7.37
C ALA A 243 -18.35 -9.51 -7.91
N ARG A 244 -19.63 -9.31 -8.25
CA ARG A 244 -20.55 -10.34 -8.76
C ARG A 244 -20.04 -11.07 -10.00
N HIS A 245 -19.27 -10.38 -10.84
CA HIS A 245 -18.66 -10.97 -12.02
C HIS A 245 -17.60 -12.05 -11.68
N TYR A 246 -17.09 -12.07 -10.45
CA TYR A 246 -15.96 -12.93 -10.05
C TYR A 246 -16.30 -13.88 -8.89
N ILE A 247 -17.15 -13.45 -7.97
CA ILE A 247 -17.57 -14.23 -6.79
C ILE A 247 -19.09 -14.25 -6.68
N GLN A 248 -19.61 -15.28 -6.03
CA GLN A 248 -21.03 -15.36 -5.72
C GLN A 248 -21.36 -14.39 -4.58
N VAL A 249 -22.25 -13.43 -4.87
CA VAL A 249 -22.79 -12.46 -3.92
C VAL A 249 -24.30 -12.63 -3.87
N ASP A 250 -24.86 -12.62 -2.67
CA ASP A 250 -26.31 -12.72 -2.44
C ASP A 250 -27.03 -11.46 -2.95
N THR A 251 -27.91 -11.63 -3.94
CA THR A 251 -28.67 -10.54 -4.56
C THR A 251 -29.78 -9.99 -3.67
N ASP A 252 -30.35 -10.81 -2.80
CA ASP A 252 -31.42 -10.39 -1.89
C ASP A 252 -30.83 -9.45 -0.84
N GLN A 253 -29.63 -9.76 -0.34
CA GLN A 253 -28.91 -8.87 0.57
C GLN A 253 -28.57 -7.52 -0.08
N LEU A 254 -28.13 -7.53 -1.34
CA LEU A 254 -27.86 -6.29 -2.09
C LEU A 254 -29.13 -5.46 -2.29
N LYS A 255 -30.26 -6.12 -2.52
CA LYS A 255 -31.56 -5.45 -2.65
C LYS A 255 -31.98 -4.78 -1.35
N GLU A 256 -31.90 -5.48 -0.21
CA GLU A 256 -32.18 -4.89 1.10
C GLU A 256 -31.27 -3.68 1.40
N THR A 257 -29.98 -3.79 1.08
CA THR A 257 -29.03 -2.68 1.22
C THR A 257 -29.38 -1.51 0.31
N THR A 258 -29.82 -1.79 -0.92
CA THR A 258 -30.28 -0.77 -1.86
C THR A 258 -31.52 -0.08 -1.31
N ASP A 259 -32.55 -0.84 -0.94
CA ASP A 259 -33.81 -0.34 -0.37
C ASP A 259 -33.56 0.54 0.87
N TRP A 260 -32.57 0.19 1.70
CA TRP A 260 -32.17 1.03 2.84
C TRP A 260 -31.61 2.39 2.39
N LEU A 261 -30.71 2.44 1.41
CA LEU A 261 -30.18 3.70 0.88
C LEU A 261 -31.29 4.56 0.26
N LEU A 262 -32.23 3.94 -0.46
CA LEU A 262 -33.33 4.64 -1.12
C LEU A 262 -34.26 5.34 -0.11
N ARG A 263 -34.44 4.78 1.09
CA ARG A 263 -35.22 5.42 2.17
C ARG A 263 -34.59 6.72 2.69
N LEU A 264 -33.29 6.92 2.47
CA LEU A 264 -32.55 8.11 2.89
C LEU A 264 -32.52 9.22 1.83
N GLN A 265 -33.19 9.02 0.69
CA GLN A 265 -33.30 10.05 -0.33
C GLN A 265 -34.37 11.08 0.07
N GLY A 266 -33.94 12.33 0.23
CA GLY A 266 -34.82 13.44 0.56
C GLY A 266 -35.92 13.62 -0.49
N THR A 267 -37.16 13.76 -0.03
CA THR A 267 -38.31 13.78 -0.94
C THR A 267 -38.47 15.10 -1.71
N GLN A 268 -37.92 16.20 -1.19
CA GLN A 268 -38.04 17.53 -1.81
C GLN A 268 -36.82 17.87 -2.66
N ASP A 269 -35.61 17.68 -2.13
CA ASP A 269 -34.36 18.09 -2.80
C ASP A 269 -33.70 16.97 -3.61
N GLY A 270 -34.12 15.70 -3.40
CA GLY A 270 -33.57 14.53 -4.09
C GLY A 270 -32.17 14.11 -3.64
N CYS A 271 -31.56 14.85 -2.71
CA CYS A 271 -30.25 14.55 -2.11
C CYS A 271 -30.35 13.41 -1.08
N PHE A 272 -29.27 12.65 -0.92
CA PHE A 272 -29.18 11.59 0.10
C PHE A 272 -28.67 12.15 1.43
N GLU A 273 -29.37 11.81 2.51
CA GLU A 273 -29.00 12.21 3.86
C GLU A 273 -27.75 11.45 4.36
N SER A 274 -26.86 12.19 5.03
CA SER A 274 -25.66 11.62 5.65
C SER A 274 -25.96 11.12 7.06
N VAL A 275 -26.24 9.82 7.21
CA VAL A 275 -26.41 9.16 8.52
C VAL A 275 -25.20 8.30 8.89
N GLY A 276 -25.04 8.08 10.19
CA GLY A 276 -23.96 7.27 10.77
C GLY A 276 -22.63 8.01 10.93
N LYS A 277 -21.70 7.39 11.66
CA LYS A 277 -20.34 7.91 11.88
C LYS A 277 -19.33 6.95 11.27
N LEU A 278 -18.27 7.52 10.71
CA LEU A 278 -17.09 6.77 10.30
C LEU A 278 -15.91 7.10 11.20
N ILE A 279 -15.15 6.08 11.54
CA ILE A 279 -13.99 6.16 12.42
C ILE A 279 -12.80 6.65 11.60
N ASN A 280 -12.60 6.08 10.41
CA ASN A 280 -11.58 6.48 9.48
C ASN A 280 -12.09 7.56 8.51
N LYS A 281 -11.98 8.82 8.94
CA LYS A 281 -12.29 10.00 8.10
C LYS A 281 -11.46 10.08 6.80
N GLN A 282 -10.34 9.36 6.70
CA GLN A 282 -9.56 9.28 5.46
C GLN A 282 -10.20 8.40 4.39
N MET A 283 -11.20 7.58 4.75
CA MET A 283 -11.99 6.81 3.79
C MET A 283 -13.04 7.65 3.06
N GLN A 284 -13.62 8.66 3.72
CA GLN A 284 -14.63 9.52 3.09
C GLN A 284 -14.05 10.47 2.03
N GLY A 285 -12.74 10.62 1.95
CA GLY A 285 -12.11 11.60 1.07
C GLY A 285 -12.65 13.01 1.31
N GLY A 286 -13.08 13.68 0.24
CA GLY A 286 -13.66 15.04 0.30
C GLY A 286 -15.10 15.14 0.78
N ILE A 287 -15.78 14.03 1.06
CA ILE A 287 -17.21 14.01 1.44
C ILE A 287 -17.44 14.55 2.86
N ASN A 288 -16.39 14.62 3.68
CA ASN A 288 -16.42 15.18 5.05
C ASN A 288 -16.67 16.70 5.11
N SER A 289 -16.79 17.37 3.96
CA SER A 289 -17.05 18.82 3.87
C SER A 289 -18.50 19.21 4.22
N GLY A 290 -19.33 18.28 4.67
CA GLY A 290 -20.76 18.54 4.96
C GLY A 290 -21.59 18.80 3.71
N ASN A 291 -21.12 18.40 2.52
CA ASN A 291 -21.82 18.64 1.27
C ASN A 291 -22.61 17.38 0.86
N GLU A 292 -23.91 17.37 1.15
CA GLU A 292 -24.88 16.33 0.77
C GLU A 292 -24.85 16.02 -0.74
N VAL A 293 -24.44 16.99 -1.57
CA VAL A 293 -24.30 16.83 -3.02
C VAL A 293 -23.15 15.89 -3.39
N SER A 294 -22.03 15.95 -2.66
CA SER A 294 -20.89 15.04 -2.93
C SER A 294 -21.20 13.61 -2.51
N LEU A 295 -21.92 13.44 -1.39
CA LEU A 295 -22.45 12.14 -0.99
C LEU A 295 -23.48 11.63 -1.99
N THR A 296 -24.40 12.48 -2.44
CA THR A 296 -25.42 12.15 -3.45
C THR A 296 -24.77 11.70 -4.75
N ALA A 297 -23.74 12.39 -5.24
CA ALA A 297 -23.01 11.98 -6.44
C ALA A 297 -22.34 10.62 -6.27
N TYR A 298 -21.78 10.35 -5.09
CA TYR A 298 -21.16 9.07 -4.78
C TYR A 298 -22.18 7.93 -4.69
N VAL A 299 -23.30 8.13 -3.99
CA VAL A 299 -24.40 7.16 -3.88
C VAL A 299 -25.02 6.91 -5.24
N MET A 300 -25.27 7.96 -6.03
CA MET A 300 -25.78 7.84 -7.39
C MET A 300 -24.83 7.03 -8.27
N ALA A 301 -23.52 7.27 -8.18
CA ALA A 301 -22.54 6.49 -8.92
C ALA A 301 -22.53 5.01 -8.49
N ALA A 302 -22.71 4.71 -7.20
CA ALA A 302 -22.85 3.35 -6.70
C ALA A 302 -24.12 2.66 -7.22
N LEU A 303 -25.24 3.37 -7.31
CA LEU A 303 -26.51 2.84 -7.82
C LEU A 303 -26.50 2.64 -9.34
N LEU A 304 -25.72 3.45 -10.07
CA LEU A 304 -25.59 3.41 -11.53
C LEU A 304 -24.56 2.40 -12.05
N GLU A 305 -23.86 1.68 -11.17
CA GLU A 305 -22.98 0.59 -11.59
C GLU A 305 -23.74 -0.47 -12.40
N PRO A 306 -23.04 -1.22 -13.28
CA PRO A 306 -23.67 -2.27 -14.07
C PRO A 306 -24.36 -3.32 -13.17
N GLU A 307 -25.50 -3.85 -13.63
CA GLU A 307 -26.32 -4.89 -12.99
C GLU A 307 -27.28 -4.46 -11.86
N THR A 308 -27.39 -3.17 -11.54
CA THR A 308 -28.47 -2.66 -10.66
C THR A 308 -29.76 -2.43 -11.45
N PRO A 309 -30.94 -2.85 -10.92
CA PRO A 309 -32.22 -2.39 -11.46
C PRO A 309 -32.27 -0.86 -11.42
N LYS A 310 -32.38 -0.23 -12.60
CA LYS A 310 -32.43 1.22 -12.72
C LYS A 310 -33.85 1.68 -12.39
N ASP A 311 -34.03 2.30 -11.24
CA ASP A 311 -35.23 3.10 -10.99
C ASP A 311 -34.96 4.51 -11.52
N ASP A 312 -35.49 4.78 -12.72
CA ASP A 312 -35.32 6.06 -13.41
C ASP A 312 -35.80 7.24 -12.56
N THR A 313 -36.76 7.03 -11.65
CA THR A 313 -37.29 8.10 -10.79
C THR A 313 -36.27 8.52 -9.72
N ILE A 314 -35.56 7.57 -9.14
CA ILE A 314 -34.57 7.79 -8.09
C ILE A 314 -33.31 8.44 -8.67
N VAL A 315 -32.85 7.94 -9.81
CA VAL A 315 -31.73 8.49 -10.57
C VAL A 315 -32.03 9.93 -11.01
N SER A 316 -33.25 10.19 -11.48
CA SER A 316 -33.65 11.54 -11.91
C SER A 316 -33.69 12.53 -10.74
N ARG A 317 -34.13 12.10 -9.55
CA ARG A 317 -34.14 12.94 -8.34
C ARG A 317 -32.74 13.20 -7.80
N ALA A 318 -31.87 12.19 -7.81
CA ALA A 318 -30.47 12.37 -7.46
C ALA A 318 -29.79 13.33 -8.46
N ALA A 319 -30.07 13.16 -9.76
CA ALA A 319 -29.57 14.07 -10.79
C ALA A 319 -30.06 15.50 -10.59
N LEU A 320 -31.34 15.69 -10.18
CA LEU A 320 -31.91 16.99 -9.84
C LEU A 320 -31.12 17.68 -8.71
N CYS A 321 -30.82 16.96 -7.62
CA CYS A 321 -29.96 17.46 -6.53
C CYS A 321 -28.60 17.92 -7.07
N LEU A 322 -27.96 17.11 -7.94
CA LEU A 322 -26.65 17.43 -8.51
C LEU A 322 -26.68 18.64 -9.46
N THR A 323 -27.73 18.80 -10.26
CA THR A 323 -27.89 19.90 -11.22
C THR A 323 -28.33 21.20 -10.58
N ASN A 324 -29.14 21.14 -9.52
CA ASN A 324 -29.59 22.32 -8.77
C ASN A 324 -28.49 22.90 -7.88
N ASP A 325 -27.52 22.09 -7.47
CA ASP A 325 -26.39 22.60 -6.70
C ASP A 325 -25.49 23.50 -7.56
N THR A 326 -25.35 24.75 -7.11
CA THR A 326 -24.53 25.78 -7.75
C THR A 326 -23.07 25.76 -7.32
N SER A 327 -22.67 24.81 -6.45
CA SER A 327 -21.31 24.71 -5.95
C SER A 327 -20.26 24.74 -7.07
N THR A 328 -19.27 25.59 -6.88
CA THR A 328 -18.09 25.69 -7.74
C THR A 328 -16.91 24.88 -7.19
N HIS A 329 -17.09 24.18 -6.07
CA HIS A 329 -16.02 23.44 -5.41
C HIS A 329 -15.54 22.30 -6.32
N PRO A 330 -14.25 22.25 -6.70
CA PRO A 330 -13.77 21.32 -7.71
C PRO A 330 -13.98 19.83 -7.37
N TYR A 331 -13.98 19.47 -6.07
CA TYR A 331 -14.32 18.10 -5.63
C TYR A 331 -15.78 17.72 -5.91
N ALA A 332 -16.73 18.60 -5.59
CA ALA A 332 -18.14 18.37 -5.88
C ALA A 332 -18.39 18.33 -7.39
N LEU A 333 -17.68 19.17 -8.15
CA LEU A 333 -17.70 19.11 -9.61
C LEU A 333 -17.09 17.82 -10.14
N ALA A 334 -16.09 17.23 -9.49
CA ALA A 334 -15.46 15.98 -9.91
C ALA A 334 -16.35 14.76 -9.70
N THR A 335 -17.00 14.68 -8.54
CA THR A 335 -17.98 13.63 -8.26
C THR A 335 -19.22 13.80 -9.15
N LYS A 336 -19.68 15.03 -9.38
CA LYS A 336 -20.70 15.34 -10.40
C LYS A 336 -20.24 15.04 -11.81
N ALA A 337 -18.96 15.21 -12.16
CA ALA A 337 -18.46 14.93 -13.50
C ALA A 337 -18.43 13.44 -13.80
N TYR A 338 -18.07 12.64 -12.79
CA TYR A 338 -18.18 11.19 -12.86
C TYR A 338 -19.63 10.72 -13.00
N ALA A 339 -20.57 11.40 -12.34
CA ALA A 339 -21.98 11.07 -12.43
C ALA A 339 -22.72 11.65 -13.66
N LEU A 340 -22.34 12.86 -14.13
CA LEU A 340 -23.18 13.71 -15.01
C LEU A 340 -22.43 14.69 -15.94
N ALA A 341 -21.43 15.48 -15.49
CA ALA A 341 -20.99 16.68 -16.24
C ALA A 341 -19.47 16.99 -16.23
N LEU A 342 -18.77 16.62 -17.30
CA LEU A 342 -17.30 16.71 -17.43
C LEU A 342 -16.73 18.10 -17.80
N GLN A 343 -17.45 18.93 -18.56
CA GLN A 343 -16.87 20.16 -19.15
C GLN A 343 -16.46 21.23 -18.12
N LYS A 344 -17.30 21.51 -17.11
CA LYS A 344 -17.02 22.55 -16.11
C LYS A 344 -15.80 22.22 -15.26
N LEU A 345 -15.60 20.94 -14.94
CA LEU A 345 -14.45 20.47 -14.17
C LEU A 345 -13.12 20.64 -14.94
N LEU A 346 -13.11 20.30 -16.23
CA LEU A 346 -11.91 20.41 -17.07
C LEU A 346 -11.41 21.86 -17.19
N SER A 347 -12.32 22.85 -17.14
CA SER A 347 -11.95 24.27 -17.17
C SER A 347 -11.21 24.78 -15.94
N GLN A 348 -11.32 24.06 -14.80
CA GLN A 348 -10.68 24.42 -13.53
C GLN A 348 -9.38 23.65 -13.29
N ALA A 349 -8.97 22.80 -14.24
CA ALA A 349 -7.75 22.02 -14.12
C ALA A 349 -6.51 22.91 -14.31
N VAL A 350 -5.48 22.65 -13.50
CA VAL A 350 -4.13 23.16 -13.75
C VAL A 350 -3.50 22.26 -14.80
N VAL A 351 -3.25 22.81 -15.99
CA VAL A 351 -2.69 22.08 -17.13
C VAL A 351 -1.27 22.56 -17.38
N THR A 352 -0.33 21.63 -17.40
CA THR A 352 1.07 21.84 -17.80
C THR A 352 1.38 20.99 -19.03
N LYS A 353 2.60 21.09 -19.58
CA LYS A 353 3.04 20.27 -20.72
C LYS A 353 2.85 18.76 -20.44
N ASN A 354 3.21 18.30 -19.22
CA ASN A 354 3.30 16.88 -18.89
C ASN A 354 2.33 16.40 -17.80
N ALA A 355 1.50 17.28 -17.23
CA ALA A 355 0.60 16.94 -16.14
C ALA A 355 -0.70 17.76 -16.19
N MET A 356 -1.80 17.14 -15.79
CA MET A 356 -3.09 17.80 -15.55
C MET A 356 -3.61 17.39 -14.19
N TYR A 357 -3.92 18.37 -13.33
CA TYR A 357 -4.34 18.11 -11.95
C TYR A 357 -5.19 19.24 -11.38
N TRP A 358 -5.76 19.03 -10.20
CA TRP A 358 -6.50 20.05 -9.45
C TRP A 358 -5.72 20.35 -8.17
N ASN A 359 -5.57 21.62 -7.82
CA ASN A 359 -4.87 22.01 -6.59
C ASN A 359 -5.89 22.13 -5.44
N LEU A 360 -6.19 21.00 -4.81
CA LEU A 360 -7.15 20.90 -3.71
C LEU A 360 -6.51 20.23 -2.49
N PRO A 361 -6.56 20.84 -1.29
CA PRO A 361 -6.04 20.21 -0.09
C PRO A 361 -6.69 18.84 0.13
N LYS A 362 -5.87 17.79 0.25
CA LYS A 362 -6.27 16.39 0.57
C LYS A 362 -7.11 15.61 -0.45
N VAL A 363 -7.74 16.26 -1.43
CA VAL A 363 -8.70 15.60 -2.36
C VAL A 363 -8.31 15.69 -3.83
N SER A 364 -7.14 16.29 -4.13
CA SER A 364 -6.63 16.45 -5.50
C SER A 364 -6.56 15.13 -6.26
N LEU A 365 -6.12 14.06 -5.57
CA LEU A 365 -5.88 12.76 -6.18
C LEU A 365 -7.18 12.01 -6.45
N GLU A 366 -8.09 11.99 -5.48
CA GLU A 366 -9.45 11.49 -5.69
C GLU A 366 -10.16 12.22 -6.85
N THR A 367 -10.10 13.56 -6.90
CA THR A 367 -10.66 14.36 -8.01
C THR A 367 -10.05 13.97 -9.36
N ALA A 368 -8.72 13.81 -9.42
CA ALA A 368 -8.04 13.38 -10.63
C ALA A 368 -8.49 11.97 -11.09
N GLY A 369 -8.61 11.03 -10.16
CA GLY A 369 -9.06 9.67 -10.46
C GLY A 369 -10.50 9.61 -10.97
N TYR A 370 -11.45 10.31 -10.33
CA TYR A 370 -12.82 10.41 -10.86
C TYR A 370 -12.87 11.06 -12.25
N THR A 371 -11.99 12.02 -12.51
CA THR A 371 -11.93 12.66 -13.83
C THR A 371 -11.45 11.69 -14.90
N ILE A 372 -10.46 10.84 -14.62
CA ILE A 372 -10.05 9.77 -15.54
C ILE A 372 -11.21 8.80 -15.80
N LEU A 373 -11.89 8.36 -14.74
CA LEU A 373 -13.04 7.46 -14.88
C LEU A 373 -14.13 8.07 -15.78
N ALA A 374 -14.43 9.36 -15.60
CA ALA A 374 -15.38 10.08 -16.44
C ALA A 374 -14.87 10.18 -17.90
N LEU A 375 -13.61 10.58 -18.12
CA LEU A 375 -13.00 10.72 -19.44
C LEU A 375 -12.96 9.41 -20.22
N MET A 376 -12.66 8.29 -19.55
CA MET A 376 -12.58 6.97 -20.19
C MET A 376 -13.97 6.38 -20.45
N THR A 377 -14.96 6.72 -19.62
CA THR A 377 -16.36 6.34 -19.87
C THR A 377 -16.95 7.16 -21.03
N HIS A 378 -16.60 8.44 -21.15
CA HIS A 378 -17.08 9.34 -22.18
C HIS A 378 -16.02 9.56 -23.27
N HIS A 379 -16.07 8.76 -24.34
CA HIS A 379 -15.17 8.86 -25.50
C HIS A 379 -13.67 8.66 -25.17
N PRO A 380 -13.25 7.41 -24.83
CA PRO A 380 -11.89 7.12 -24.37
C PRO A 380 -10.81 7.52 -25.39
N ILE A 381 -11.07 7.33 -26.69
CA ILE A 381 -10.11 7.65 -27.76
C ILE A 381 -9.84 9.16 -27.84
N THR A 382 -10.88 9.98 -27.84
CA THR A 382 -10.77 11.45 -27.97
C THR A 382 -10.15 12.08 -26.72
N ASN A 383 -10.41 11.48 -25.55
CA ASN A 383 -9.95 12.02 -24.26
C ASN A 383 -8.64 11.40 -23.76
N GLU A 384 -8.02 10.52 -24.54
CA GLU A 384 -6.81 9.78 -24.17
C GLU A 384 -5.67 10.73 -23.74
N GLU A 385 -5.36 11.76 -24.53
CA GLU A 385 -4.26 12.70 -24.22
C GLU A 385 -4.48 13.41 -22.88
N LYS A 386 -5.72 13.83 -22.60
CA LYS A 386 -6.07 14.48 -21.32
C LYS A 386 -5.93 13.49 -20.17
N ALA A 387 -6.46 12.28 -20.33
CA ALA A 387 -6.36 11.23 -19.32
C ALA A 387 -4.89 10.86 -19.04
N ARG A 388 -4.05 10.75 -20.07
CA ARG A 388 -2.61 10.50 -19.96
C ARG A 388 -1.91 11.55 -19.09
N LYS A 389 -2.21 12.84 -19.30
CA LYS A 389 -1.65 13.92 -18.47
C LYS A 389 -2.06 13.80 -17.00
N ILE A 390 -3.28 13.34 -16.72
CA ILE A 390 -3.74 13.08 -15.36
C ILE A 390 -3.05 11.84 -14.77
N VAL A 391 -2.94 10.75 -15.55
CA VAL A 391 -2.26 9.50 -15.17
C VAL A 391 -0.79 9.73 -14.81
N LYS A 392 -0.08 10.56 -15.58
CA LYS A 392 1.30 10.98 -15.27
C LYS A 392 1.38 11.66 -13.91
N TRP A 393 0.47 12.58 -13.65
CA TRP A 393 0.43 13.29 -12.38
C TRP A 393 0.10 12.35 -11.21
N ILE A 394 -0.91 11.48 -11.34
CA ILE A 394 -1.25 10.47 -10.33
C ILE A 394 -0.04 9.57 -10.07
N THR A 395 0.63 9.07 -11.11
CA THR A 395 1.80 8.20 -10.96
C THR A 395 2.92 8.88 -10.18
N ALA A 396 3.12 10.19 -10.35
CA ALA A 396 4.09 10.96 -9.58
C ALA A 396 3.75 11.10 -8.09
N GLN A 397 2.49 10.91 -7.69
CA GLN A 397 2.05 10.90 -6.29
C GLN A 397 2.19 9.53 -5.61
N ARG A 398 2.64 8.50 -6.34
CA ARG A 398 2.75 7.12 -5.85
C ARG A 398 3.93 6.97 -4.87
N LYS A 399 3.69 6.29 -3.75
CA LYS A 399 4.72 5.92 -2.75
C LYS A 399 5.52 4.70 -3.19
N GLY A 400 6.64 4.41 -2.51
CA GLY A 400 7.57 3.35 -2.88
C GLY A 400 7.03 1.91 -2.77
N GLN A 401 5.83 1.71 -2.20
CA GLN A 401 5.14 0.42 -2.14
C GLN A 401 3.95 0.32 -3.11
N GLY A 402 3.74 1.30 -3.99
CA GLY A 402 2.63 1.31 -4.95
C GLY A 402 1.33 1.97 -4.47
N GLY A 403 1.25 2.35 -3.19
CA GLY A 403 0.09 3.02 -2.59
C GLY A 403 0.14 4.56 -2.67
N PHE A 404 -0.95 5.19 -2.23
CA PHE A 404 -1.09 6.65 -2.21
C PHE A 404 -1.25 7.18 -0.77
N TYR A 405 -1.57 8.47 -0.63
CA TYR A 405 -1.61 9.15 0.67
C TYR A 405 -2.72 8.63 1.58
N SER A 406 -3.93 8.43 1.05
CA SER A 406 -5.07 7.89 1.78
C SER A 406 -5.60 6.60 1.14
N THR A 407 -6.47 5.92 1.88
CA THR A 407 -7.25 4.78 1.39
C THR A 407 -8.04 5.14 0.15
N GLN A 408 -8.85 6.20 0.22
CA GLN A 408 -9.76 6.57 -0.85
C GLN A 408 -8.99 6.97 -2.10
N ASP A 409 -7.90 7.71 -1.93
CA ASP A 409 -6.96 8.03 -3.01
C ASP A 409 -6.45 6.76 -3.67
N THR A 410 -6.08 5.75 -2.87
CA THR A 410 -5.55 4.49 -3.39
C THR A 410 -6.61 3.71 -4.17
N VAL A 411 -7.81 3.56 -3.60
CA VAL A 411 -8.92 2.84 -4.24
C VAL A 411 -9.32 3.50 -5.56
N VAL A 412 -9.54 4.82 -5.56
CA VAL A 412 -9.98 5.57 -6.75
C VAL A 412 -8.85 5.67 -7.79
N ALA A 413 -7.60 5.87 -7.39
CA ALA A 413 -6.47 5.87 -8.32
C ALA A 413 -6.27 4.50 -8.97
N LEU A 414 -6.32 3.40 -8.20
CA LEU A 414 -6.19 2.06 -8.78
C LEU A 414 -7.34 1.75 -9.74
N GLN A 415 -8.58 2.14 -9.39
CA GLN A 415 -9.73 2.03 -10.28
C GLN A 415 -9.48 2.83 -11.58
N ALA A 416 -9.06 4.08 -11.46
CA ALA A 416 -8.81 4.96 -12.60
C ALA A 416 -7.69 4.46 -13.52
N LEU A 417 -6.56 4.03 -12.96
CA LEU A 417 -5.42 3.50 -13.70
C LEU A 417 -5.78 2.19 -14.41
N ALA A 418 -6.51 1.30 -13.74
CA ALA A 418 -7.03 0.06 -14.33
C ALA A 418 -7.98 0.33 -15.49
N THR A 419 -8.90 1.29 -15.33
CA THR A 419 -9.82 1.69 -16.39
C THR A 419 -9.07 2.34 -17.57
N TYR A 420 -8.10 3.20 -17.31
CA TYR A 420 -7.30 3.84 -18.36
C TYR A 420 -6.53 2.81 -19.19
N GLU A 421 -5.72 1.95 -18.55
CA GLU A 421 -4.97 0.91 -19.24
C GLU A 421 -5.88 -0.09 -19.98
N GLY A 422 -7.04 -0.41 -19.41
CA GLY A 422 -8.02 -1.29 -20.05
C GLY A 422 -8.62 -0.75 -21.35
N HIS A 423 -8.59 0.58 -21.56
CA HIS A 423 -9.06 1.22 -22.80
C HIS A 423 -7.94 1.53 -23.80
N LEU A 424 -6.68 1.45 -23.40
CA LEU A 424 -5.56 1.67 -24.30
C LEU A 424 -5.35 0.47 -25.22
N HIS A 425 -5.07 0.76 -26.49
CA HIS A 425 -4.63 -0.27 -27.42
C HIS A 425 -3.23 -0.73 -27.04
N GLN A 426 -2.99 -2.06 -27.07
CA GLN A 426 -1.68 -2.65 -26.79
C GLN A 426 -0.69 -2.27 -27.91
N GLU A 427 -0.03 -1.13 -27.76
CA GLU A 427 1.15 -0.81 -28.57
C GLU A 427 2.28 -1.76 -28.19
N THR A 428 3.10 -2.14 -29.18
CA THR A 428 4.28 -2.97 -28.94
C THR A 428 5.23 -2.22 -28.02
N LEU A 429 5.57 -2.85 -26.90
CA LEU A 429 6.50 -2.29 -25.93
C LEU A 429 7.92 -2.75 -26.27
N ASN A 430 8.81 -1.78 -26.50
CA ASN A 430 10.25 -1.99 -26.67
C ASN A 430 10.98 -0.69 -26.29
N VAL A 431 11.30 -0.57 -25.01
CA VAL A 431 11.92 0.61 -24.41
C VAL A 431 13.26 0.24 -23.78
N LYS A 432 14.25 1.09 -23.99
CA LYS A 432 15.53 1.07 -23.26
C LYS A 432 15.61 2.31 -22.38
N ALA A 433 15.72 2.10 -21.07
CA ALA A 433 15.92 3.17 -20.10
C ALA A 433 17.35 3.07 -19.53
N VAL A 434 18.20 4.04 -19.86
CA VAL A 434 19.57 4.16 -19.38
C VAL A 434 19.56 5.04 -18.14
N VAL A 435 19.90 4.46 -17.01
CA VAL A 435 20.00 5.14 -15.72
C VAL A 435 21.46 5.39 -15.40
N THR A 436 21.82 6.65 -15.20
CA THR A 436 23.16 7.10 -14.83
C THR A 436 23.14 7.80 -13.48
N ALA A 437 24.08 7.47 -12.61
CA ALA A 437 24.26 8.10 -11.31
C ALA A 437 25.75 8.14 -10.95
N ASN A 438 26.37 9.32 -10.96
CA ASN A 438 27.82 9.46 -10.83
C ASN A 438 28.55 8.56 -11.86
N ASN A 439 29.40 7.63 -11.40
CA ASN A 439 30.12 6.67 -12.25
C ASN A 439 29.33 5.37 -12.52
N PHE A 440 28.10 5.27 -12.02
CA PHE A 440 27.23 4.12 -12.21
C PHE A 440 26.37 4.31 -13.46
N THR A 441 26.29 3.29 -14.31
CA THR A 441 25.37 3.25 -15.45
C THR A 441 24.71 1.88 -15.51
N HIS A 442 23.40 1.86 -15.67
CA HIS A 442 22.61 0.65 -15.84
C HIS A 442 21.58 0.86 -16.95
N THR A 443 21.24 -0.21 -17.68
CA THR A 443 20.26 -0.14 -18.75
C THR A 443 19.16 -1.17 -18.52
N PHE A 444 17.95 -0.67 -18.33
CA PHE A 444 16.75 -1.50 -18.32
C PHE A 444 16.26 -1.70 -19.75
N THR A 445 15.95 -2.94 -20.11
CA THR A 445 15.30 -3.28 -21.38
C THR A 445 13.92 -3.82 -21.08
N ILE A 446 12.89 -3.09 -21.49
CA ILE A 446 11.49 -3.40 -21.25
C ILE A 446 10.82 -3.71 -22.58
N THR A 447 10.23 -4.88 -22.67
CA THR A 447 9.59 -5.46 -23.84
C THR A 447 8.25 -6.06 -23.45
N ASP A 448 7.40 -6.42 -24.41
CA ASP A 448 6.14 -7.12 -24.13
C ASP A 448 6.32 -8.41 -23.31
N ASN A 449 7.46 -9.10 -23.43
CA ASN A 449 7.74 -10.35 -22.72
C ASN A 449 8.02 -10.15 -21.22
N ASN A 450 8.51 -8.97 -20.82
CA ASN A 450 8.89 -8.67 -19.43
C ASN A 450 8.20 -7.40 -18.89
N LYS A 451 7.10 -6.96 -19.51
CA LYS A 451 6.39 -5.73 -19.11
C LYS A 451 5.82 -5.76 -17.69
N LEU A 452 5.50 -6.97 -17.20
CA LEU A 452 5.00 -7.21 -15.84
C LEU A 452 6.10 -7.61 -14.85
N LEU A 453 7.36 -7.64 -15.29
CA LEU A 453 8.48 -7.92 -14.41
C LEU A 453 8.98 -6.61 -13.81
N GLU A 454 8.93 -6.49 -12.49
CA GLU A 454 9.64 -5.43 -11.77
C GLU A 454 11.15 -5.68 -11.85
N GLN A 455 11.83 -4.87 -12.68
CA GLN A 455 13.28 -4.84 -12.75
C GLN A 455 13.78 -3.84 -11.72
N TYR A 456 14.68 -4.26 -10.83
CA TYR A 456 15.25 -3.41 -9.79
C TYR A 456 16.76 -3.31 -9.92
N GLN A 457 17.31 -2.15 -9.59
CA GLN A 457 18.74 -1.94 -9.50
C GLN A 457 19.07 -1.05 -8.32
N SER A 458 20.00 -1.50 -7.47
CA SER A 458 20.52 -0.69 -6.36
C SER A 458 21.59 0.29 -6.87
N LEU A 459 21.47 1.54 -6.44
CA LEU A 459 22.47 2.58 -6.64
C LEU A 459 23.56 2.44 -5.57
N PRO A 460 24.84 2.58 -5.96
CA PRO A 460 25.97 2.27 -5.07
C PRO A 460 26.21 3.34 -4.00
N THR A 461 25.87 4.60 -4.26
CA THR A 461 26.18 5.72 -3.37
C THR A 461 25.00 6.68 -3.23
N LEU A 462 24.73 7.12 -2.00
CA LEU A 462 23.81 8.20 -1.67
C LEU A 462 24.55 9.27 -0.85
N PRO A 463 24.27 10.58 -1.02
CA PRO A 463 23.32 11.17 -1.95
C PRO A 463 23.82 11.10 -3.41
N THR A 464 22.90 11.10 -4.37
CA THR A 464 23.26 11.10 -5.79
C THR A 464 22.21 11.80 -6.64
N THR A 465 22.62 12.28 -7.81
CA THR A 465 21.70 12.68 -8.87
C THR A 465 21.53 11.50 -9.82
N VAL A 466 20.29 11.12 -10.08
CA VAL A 466 19.93 10.05 -11.01
C VAL A 466 19.42 10.70 -12.28
N SER A 467 20.10 10.48 -13.39
CA SER A 467 19.65 10.90 -14.72
C SER A 467 19.18 9.67 -15.49
N ILE A 468 18.02 9.78 -16.12
CA ILE A 468 17.38 8.68 -16.85
C ILE A 468 17.13 9.16 -18.26
N ASN A 469 17.72 8.44 -19.22
CA ASN A 469 17.51 8.66 -20.63
C ASN A 469 16.74 7.48 -21.21
N MET A 470 15.68 7.75 -21.97
CA MET A 470 14.79 6.73 -22.50
C MET A 470 14.70 6.80 -24.01
N THR A 471 14.78 5.63 -24.64
CA THR A 471 14.67 5.45 -26.09
C THR A 471 13.76 4.27 -26.43
N GLY A 472 13.14 4.28 -27.61
CA GLY A 472 12.29 3.19 -28.09
C GLY A 472 10.80 3.54 -28.15
N GLN A 473 9.94 2.52 -28.18
CA GLN A 473 8.49 2.63 -28.38
C GLN A 473 7.71 2.01 -27.22
N GLY A 474 6.60 2.66 -26.85
CA GLY A 474 5.73 2.27 -25.74
C GLY A 474 5.82 3.21 -24.54
N CYS A 475 5.28 2.78 -23.40
CA CYS A 475 5.29 3.54 -22.14
C CYS A 475 5.86 2.69 -21.01
N VAL A 476 6.54 3.34 -20.06
CA VAL A 476 7.11 2.67 -18.88
C VAL A 476 6.86 3.51 -17.62
N VAL A 477 6.80 2.83 -16.49
CA VAL A 477 6.90 3.48 -15.18
C VAL A 477 8.32 3.29 -14.66
N LEU A 478 8.93 4.41 -14.30
CA LEU A 478 10.20 4.44 -13.60
C LEU A 478 9.96 4.96 -12.20
N GLN A 479 10.56 4.30 -11.21
CA GLN A 479 10.49 4.74 -9.82
C GLN A 479 11.86 4.66 -9.17
N ALA A 480 12.22 5.67 -8.38
CA ALA A 480 13.33 5.62 -7.44
C ALA A 480 12.78 5.69 -6.02
N VAL A 481 13.21 4.79 -5.14
CA VAL A 481 12.82 4.79 -3.73
C VAL A 481 14.04 4.91 -2.85
N GLN A 482 14.00 5.88 -1.94
CA GLN A 482 15.02 6.16 -0.93
C GLN A 482 14.49 6.00 0.48
N ARG A 483 15.19 5.19 1.28
CA ARG A 483 14.84 4.90 2.68
C ARG A 483 15.97 5.27 3.62
N TYR A 484 15.64 5.87 4.75
CA TYR A 484 16.62 6.25 5.77
C TYR A 484 15.97 6.43 7.14
N ASN A 485 16.75 6.34 8.21
CA ASN A 485 16.25 6.54 9.57
C ASN A 485 16.69 7.90 10.12
N ILE A 486 15.80 8.58 10.85
CA ILE A 486 16.10 9.85 11.53
C ILE A 486 15.86 9.75 13.03
N CYS A 487 16.70 10.41 13.83
CA CYS A 487 16.63 10.37 15.30
C CYS A 487 15.49 11.20 15.92
N THR A 488 15.00 12.22 15.21
CA THR A 488 13.99 13.15 15.73
C THR A 488 12.64 12.95 15.05
N ARG A 489 11.55 12.90 15.82
CA ARG A 489 10.19 13.03 15.29
C ARG A 489 9.96 14.47 14.82
N THR A 490 10.46 14.81 13.63
CA THR A 490 10.01 16.02 12.95
C THR A 490 8.55 15.79 12.55
N GLY A 491 7.65 16.48 13.26
CA GLY A 491 6.22 16.49 12.94
C GLY A 491 6.05 17.01 11.52
N ALA A 492 5.31 16.27 10.71
CA ALA A 492 4.68 16.77 9.50
C ALA A 492 3.18 16.83 9.75
#